data_AF-A0A933M7L7-F1
#
_entry.id   AF-A0A933M7L7-F1
#
_cell.length_a   1.000
_cell.length_b   1.000
_cell.length_c   1.000
_cell.angle_alpha   90.00
_cell.angle_beta   90.00
_cell.angle_gamma   90.00
#
_symmetry.space_group_name_H-M   'P 1'
#
loop_
_entity.id
_entity.type
_entity.pdbx_description
1 polymer ?
#
loop_
_entity_poly.entity_id
_entity_poly.type
_entity_poly.pdbx_seq_one_letter_code
_entity_poly.pdbx_strand_id
1 'polypeptide(L)'
;MSKAKTKTKDDLLQDLSEKQLAELHAIDERLNTALLERRAGRDVETAAPAHIEAQIGSITFRYETVRCSKQNCSRCPHGPYWYAYWKENGRTHSRYIGRTLPAAARQSYDEKRQARLEKRE
;
A
#
# COMPACT_ATOMS: atom_id res chain seq x y z
N MET A 1 9.97 4.54 -34.47
CA MET A 1 9.26 5.23 -33.37
C MET A 1 9.96 4.83 -32.06
N SER A 2 10.84 5.69 -31.53
CA SER A 2 11.70 5.35 -30.39
C SER A 2 10.91 5.44 -29.07
N LYS A 3 10.91 4.37 -28.28
CA LYS A 3 10.29 4.34 -26.94
C LYS A 3 11.08 5.27 -26.00
N ALA A 4 10.41 6.24 -25.37
CA ALA A 4 11.03 7.09 -24.34
C ALA A 4 11.45 6.22 -23.14
N LYS A 5 12.71 6.36 -22.71
CA LYS A 5 13.28 5.62 -21.59
C LYS A 5 12.77 6.24 -20.28
N THR A 6 12.15 5.45 -19.41
CA THR A 6 11.67 5.91 -18.10
C THR A 6 12.86 6.32 -17.22
N LYS A 7 12.87 7.56 -16.73
CA LYS A 7 13.90 8.06 -15.80
C LYS A 7 13.81 7.35 -14.46
N THR A 8 14.97 7.04 -13.88
CA THR A 8 15.08 6.47 -12.53
C THR A 8 14.90 7.55 -11.47
N LYS A 9 14.74 7.16 -10.19
CA LYS A 9 14.59 8.11 -9.09
C LYS A 9 15.80 9.06 -9.00
N ASP A 10 17.01 8.54 -9.13
CA ASP A 10 18.24 9.33 -9.11
C ASP A 10 18.31 10.32 -10.28
N ASP A 11 17.90 9.91 -11.48
CA ASP A 11 17.86 10.81 -12.65
C ASP A 11 16.90 11.99 -12.41
N LEU A 12 15.74 11.73 -11.80
CA LEU A 12 14.76 12.77 -11.48
C LEU A 12 15.24 13.74 -10.40
N LEU A 13 16.04 13.26 -9.44
CA LEU A 13 16.60 14.09 -8.37
C LEU A 13 17.76 14.95 -8.86
N GLN A 14 18.56 14.45 -9.81
CA GLN A 14 19.64 15.20 -10.45
C GLN A 14 19.14 16.33 -11.35
N ASP A 15 17.92 16.21 -11.89
CA ASP A 15 17.28 17.26 -12.70
C ASP A 15 16.76 18.45 -11.87
N LEU A 16 16.73 18.34 -10.53
CA LEU A 16 16.23 19.40 -9.66
C LEU A 16 17.33 20.42 -9.37
N SER A 17 16.97 21.70 -9.45
CA SER A 17 17.85 22.76 -8.93
C SER A 17 18.03 22.63 -7.41
N GLU A 18 19.15 23.11 -6.88
CA GLU A 18 19.43 23.12 -5.44
C GLU A 18 18.29 23.78 -4.63
N LYS A 19 17.68 24.83 -5.18
CA LYS A 19 16.54 25.51 -4.56
C LYS A 19 15.31 24.59 -4.47
N GLN A 20 14.98 23.87 -5.53
CA GLN A 20 13.85 22.93 -5.54
C GLN A 20 14.09 21.74 -4.61
N LEU A 21 15.34 21.26 -4.55
CA LEU A 21 15.72 20.22 -3.61
C LEU A 21 15.55 20.69 -2.16
N ALA A 22 16.01 21.91 -1.84
CA ALA A 22 15.86 22.52 -0.53
C ALA A 22 14.39 22.72 -0.13
N GLU A 23 13.53 23.14 -1.07
CA GLU A 23 12.09 23.25 -0.85
C GLU A 23 11.45 21.89 -0.53
N LEU A 24 11.84 20.82 -1.24
CA LEU A 24 11.36 19.46 -0.95
C LEU A 24 11.81 18.97 0.43
N HIS A 25 13.07 19.20 0.81
CA HIS A 25 13.57 18.87 2.15
C HIS A 25 12.81 19.62 3.25
N ALA A 26 12.53 20.90 3.05
CA ALA A 26 11.76 21.69 4.02
C ALA A 26 10.32 21.20 4.16
N ILE A 27 9.69 20.74 3.06
CA ILE A 27 8.36 20.13 3.11
C ILE A 27 8.41 18.80 3.88
N ASP A 28 9.40 17.96 3.60
CA ASP A 28 9.57 16.67 4.28
C ASP A 28 9.78 16.83 5.79
N GLU A 29 10.64 17.75 6.20
CA GLU A 29 10.92 18.03 7.62
C GLU A 29 9.66 18.52 8.36
N ARG A 30 8.88 19.41 7.73
CA ARG A 30 7.60 19.90 8.29
C ARG A 30 6.58 18.78 8.46
N LEU A 31 6.49 17.88 7.47
CA LEU A 31 5.59 16.72 7.56
C LEU A 31 6.03 15.73 8.64
N ASN A 32 7.32 15.43 8.71
CA ASN A 32 7.87 14.51 9.70
C ASN A 32 7.68 15.04 11.12
N THR A 33 7.93 16.33 11.35
CA THR A 33 7.68 16.98 12.64
C THR A 33 6.21 16.86 13.04
N ALA A 34 5.28 17.22 12.14
CA ALA A 34 3.84 17.11 12.41
C ALA A 34 3.38 15.68 12.70
N LEU A 35 4.00 14.67 12.06
CA LEU A 35 3.71 13.26 12.32
C LEU A 35 4.24 12.81 13.68
N LEU A 36 5.43 13.26 14.08
CA LEU A 36 6.03 12.93 15.38
C LEU A 36 5.21 13.53 16.53
N GLU A 37 4.82 14.80 16.43
CA GLU A 37 3.97 15.46 17.43
C GLU A 37 2.62 14.74 17.58
N ARG A 38 1.98 14.39 16.45
CA ARG A 38 0.73 13.63 16.46
C ARG A 38 0.88 12.23 17.06
N ARG A 39 2.03 11.57 16.89
CA ARG A 39 2.31 10.26 17.48
C ARG A 39 2.61 10.35 18.97
N ALA A 40 3.38 11.36 19.39
CA ALA A 40 3.69 11.60 20.80
C ALA A 40 2.44 11.87 21.65
N GLY A 41 1.39 12.45 21.05
CA GLY A 41 0.10 12.66 21.69
C GLY A 41 -0.92 11.53 21.56
N ARG A 42 -0.57 10.37 20.98
CA ARG A 42 -1.48 9.20 20.89
C ARG A 42 -1.03 8.11 21.85
N ASP A 43 -1.94 7.67 22.71
CA ASP A 43 -1.75 6.47 23.52
C ASP A 43 -1.60 5.25 22.60
N VAL A 44 -0.51 4.50 22.78
CA VAL A 44 -0.18 3.32 21.95
C VAL A 44 -1.25 2.23 22.06
N GLU A 45 -2.04 2.21 23.13
CA GLU A 45 -3.13 1.24 23.35
C GLU A 45 -4.42 1.57 22.57
N THR A 46 -4.68 2.84 22.26
CA THR A 46 -5.86 3.31 21.52
C THR A 46 -5.56 3.67 20.06
N ALA A 47 -4.30 3.52 19.62
CA ALA A 47 -3.92 3.66 18.23
C ALA A 47 -4.69 2.63 17.38
N ALA A 48 -5.78 3.09 16.76
CA ALA A 48 -6.52 2.33 15.74
C ALA A 48 -5.49 1.68 14.80
N PRO A 49 -5.68 0.40 14.42
CA PRO A 49 -4.73 -0.28 13.56
C PRO A 49 -4.41 0.60 12.36
N ALA A 50 -3.17 0.56 11.87
CA ALA A 50 -2.75 1.38 10.73
C ALA A 50 -3.50 0.93 9.46
N HIS A 51 -4.75 1.36 9.29
CA HIS A 51 -5.63 1.01 8.18
C HIS A 51 -5.28 1.93 7.01
N ILE A 52 -4.39 1.47 6.14
CA ILE A 52 -4.23 2.10 4.83
C ILE A 52 -5.14 1.33 3.88
N GLU A 53 -6.11 2.03 3.31
CA GLU A 53 -7.03 1.47 2.31
C GLU A 53 -6.75 2.10 0.95
N ALA A 54 -6.61 1.27 -0.08
CA ALA A 54 -6.50 1.70 -1.47
C ALA A 54 -7.52 0.94 -2.31
N GLN A 55 -8.30 1.64 -3.12
CA GLN A 55 -9.29 1.02 -3.99
C GLN A 55 -8.82 1.05 -5.45
N ILE A 56 -8.86 -0.11 -6.10
CA ILE A 56 -8.57 -0.25 -7.52
C ILE A 56 -9.75 -0.99 -8.16
N GLY A 57 -10.60 -0.24 -8.88
CA GLY A 57 -11.84 -0.78 -9.42
C GLY A 57 -12.76 -1.28 -8.31
N SER A 58 -13.16 -2.55 -8.38
CA SER A 58 -14.00 -3.23 -7.39
C SER A 58 -13.22 -3.97 -6.30
N ILE A 59 -11.89 -3.82 -6.26
CA ILE A 59 -11.02 -4.43 -5.25
C ILE A 59 -10.57 -3.38 -4.24
N THR A 60 -10.76 -3.70 -2.96
CA THR A 60 -10.23 -2.93 -1.83
C THR A 60 -8.96 -3.61 -1.33
N PHE A 61 -7.85 -2.87 -1.26
CA PHE A 61 -6.61 -3.30 -0.65
C PHE A 61 -6.51 -2.69 0.74
N ARG A 62 -6.20 -3.51 1.76
CA ARG A 62 -6.04 -3.05 3.14
C ARG A 62 -4.66 -3.47 3.67
N TYR A 63 -3.94 -2.53 4.26
CA TYR A 63 -2.76 -2.81 5.08
C TYR A 63 -3.23 -2.98 6.52
N GLU A 64 -3.18 -4.20 7.05
CA GLU A 64 -3.74 -4.51 8.37
C GLU A 64 -2.89 -5.52 9.15
N THR A 65 -2.95 -5.42 10.48
CA THR A 65 -2.36 -6.41 11.40
C THR A 65 -3.39 -7.47 11.78
N VAL A 66 -2.97 -8.72 11.93
CA VAL A 66 -3.86 -9.85 12.26
C VAL A 66 -3.49 -10.50 13.59
N ARG A 67 -4.48 -10.87 14.40
CA ARG A 67 -4.26 -11.72 15.58
C ARG A 67 -4.33 -13.19 15.19
N CYS A 68 -3.28 -13.91 15.53
CA CYS A 68 -3.14 -15.33 15.33
C CYS A 68 -3.95 -16.05 16.42
N SER A 69 -4.94 -16.88 16.08
CA SER A 69 -5.79 -17.59 17.05
C SER A 69 -5.07 -18.70 17.84
N LYS A 70 -3.73 -18.70 17.87
CA LYS A 70 -2.94 -19.69 18.61
C LYS A 70 -2.83 -19.24 20.07
N GLN A 71 -3.16 -20.13 21.00
CA GLN A 71 -3.20 -19.84 22.43
C GLN A 71 -1.86 -19.33 23.00
N ASN A 72 -0.72 -19.78 22.45
CA ASN A 72 0.62 -19.43 22.94
C ASN A 72 1.36 -18.41 22.03
N CYS A 73 0.62 -17.55 21.32
CA CYS A 73 1.17 -16.58 20.37
C CYS A 73 1.63 -15.30 21.08
N SER A 74 2.89 -15.22 21.52
CA SER A 74 3.44 -14.03 22.20
C SER A 74 3.79 -12.87 21.27
N ARG A 75 3.79 -13.07 19.95
CA ARG A 75 4.16 -12.08 18.92
C ARG A 75 2.96 -11.47 18.19
N CYS A 76 1.77 -11.58 18.76
CA CYS A 76 0.58 -10.92 18.24
C CYS A 76 0.53 -9.44 18.65
N PRO A 77 -0.09 -8.57 17.84
CA PRO A 77 -0.63 -8.84 16.50
C PRO A 77 0.48 -8.95 15.44
N HIS A 78 0.25 -9.78 14.42
CA HIS A 78 1.17 -9.98 13.30
C HIS A 78 0.94 -8.95 12.19
N GLY A 79 1.96 -8.72 11.38
CA GLY A 79 1.91 -7.75 10.29
C GLY A 79 2.46 -6.38 10.73
N PRO A 80 2.06 -5.29 10.08
CA PRO A 80 0.98 -5.20 9.08
C PRO A 80 1.29 -5.88 7.73
N TYR A 81 0.24 -6.37 7.07
CA TYR A 81 0.29 -7.01 5.76
C TYR A 81 -0.81 -6.46 4.85
N TRP A 82 -0.58 -6.52 3.54
CA TRP A 82 -1.57 -6.24 2.53
C TRP A 82 -2.49 -7.43 2.30
N TYR A 83 -3.78 -7.12 2.22
CA TYR A 83 -4.85 -8.00 1.79
C TYR A 83 -5.67 -7.33 0.69
N ALA A 84 -6.13 -8.11 -0.29
CA ALA A 84 -7.15 -7.68 -1.24
C ALA A 84 -8.50 -8.26 -0.85
N TYR A 85 -9.57 -7.46 -0.98
CA TYR A 85 -10.96 -7.86 -0.77
C TYR A 85 -11.77 -7.52 -2.00
N TRP A 86 -12.63 -8.45 -2.42
CA TRP A 86 -13.57 -8.22 -3.53
C TRP A 86 -14.85 -9.01 -3.31
N LYS A 87 -15.93 -8.60 -3.99
CA LYS A 87 -17.18 -9.36 -4.02
C LYS A 87 -17.26 -10.21 -5.28
N GLU A 88 -17.64 -11.46 -5.13
CA GLU A 88 -17.94 -12.39 -6.22
C GLU A 88 -19.17 -13.20 -5.84
N ASN A 89 -20.21 -13.22 -6.70
CA ASN A 89 -21.49 -13.90 -6.43
C ASN A 89 -22.11 -13.56 -5.06
N GLY A 90 -22.05 -12.29 -4.67
CA GLY A 90 -22.58 -11.79 -3.39
C GLY A 90 -21.73 -12.13 -2.16
N ARG A 91 -20.64 -12.88 -2.31
CA ARG A 91 -19.72 -13.26 -1.21
C ARG A 91 -18.47 -12.39 -1.22
N THR A 92 -17.99 -12.02 -0.03
CA THR A 92 -16.71 -11.32 0.12
C THR A 92 -15.58 -12.34 0.12
N HIS A 93 -14.63 -12.17 -0.79
CA HIS A 93 -13.41 -12.94 -0.87
C HIS A 93 -12.24 -12.08 -0.40
N SER A 94 -11.22 -12.72 0.20
CA SER A 94 -9.98 -12.08 0.58
C SER A 94 -8.77 -12.84 0.02
N ARG A 95 -7.67 -12.12 -0.23
CA ARG A 95 -6.38 -12.70 -0.63
C ARG A 95 -5.24 -12.01 0.11
N TYR A 96 -4.41 -12.80 0.79
CA TYR A 96 -3.16 -12.34 1.39
C TYR A 96 -2.15 -11.99 0.30
N ILE A 97 -1.52 -10.81 0.42
CA ILE A 97 -0.53 -10.29 -0.53
C ILE A 97 0.87 -10.27 0.10
N GLY A 98 1.00 -9.84 1.36
CA GLY A 98 2.29 -9.75 2.05
C GLY A 98 2.66 -8.33 2.48
N ARG A 99 3.93 -8.07 2.82
CA ARG A 99 4.35 -6.78 3.42
C ARG A 99 4.40 -5.61 2.45
N THR A 100 4.60 -5.86 1.16
CA THR A 100 4.70 -4.84 0.11
C THR A 100 3.60 -5.10 -0.90
N LEU A 101 2.89 -4.05 -1.34
CA LEU A 101 1.90 -4.14 -2.42
C LEU A 101 2.65 -4.21 -3.76
N PRO A 102 2.78 -5.38 -4.43
CA PRO A 102 3.60 -5.49 -5.62
C PRO A 102 2.85 -4.92 -6.83
N ALA A 103 3.56 -4.23 -7.74
CA ALA A 103 3.04 -3.89 -9.06
C ALA A 103 2.52 -5.15 -9.82
N ALA A 104 3.11 -6.32 -9.56
CA ALA A 104 2.66 -7.61 -10.06
C ALA A 104 1.25 -8.03 -9.58
N ALA A 105 0.76 -7.53 -8.43
CA ALA A 105 -0.60 -7.79 -7.98
C ALA A 105 -1.63 -7.09 -8.88
N ARG A 106 -1.29 -5.91 -9.41
CA ARG A 106 -2.09 -5.21 -10.42
C ARG A 106 -2.14 -6.01 -11.72
N GLN A 107 -0.99 -6.49 -12.19
CA GLN A 107 -0.87 -7.31 -13.40
C GLN A 107 -1.66 -8.63 -13.28
N SER A 108 -1.52 -9.35 -12.16
CA SER A 108 -2.27 -10.60 -11.92
C SER A 108 -3.79 -10.40 -11.88
N TYR A 109 -4.26 -9.23 -11.44
CA TYR A 109 -5.67 -8.87 -11.53
C TYR A 109 -6.11 -8.64 -12.97
N ASP A 110 -5.33 -7.87 -13.74
CA ASP A 110 -5.64 -7.53 -15.13
C ASP A 110 -5.68 -8.80 -16.00
N GLU A 111 -4.73 -9.73 -15.81
CA GLU A 111 -4.71 -11.04 -16.49
C GLU A 111 -5.95 -11.89 -16.18
N LYS A 112 -6.35 -11.98 -14.91
CA LYS A 112 -7.57 -12.72 -14.51
C LYS A 112 -8.84 -12.09 -15.06
N ARG A 113 -8.88 -10.76 -15.18
CA ARG A 113 -10.01 -10.03 -15.75
C ARG A 113 -10.15 -10.33 -17.24
N GLN A 114 -9.04 -10.32 -18.00
CA GLN A 114 -9.07 -10.66 -19.43
C GLN A 114 -9.53 -12.10 -19.67
N ALA A 115 -8.97 -13.06 -18.93
CA ALA A 115 -9.37 -14.47 -19.05
C ALA A 115 -10.86 -14.74 -18.74
N ARG A 116 -11.51 -13.87 -17.94
CA ARG A 116 -12.96 -13.95 -17.67
C ARG A 116 -13.82 -13.32 -18.77
N LEU A 117 -13.31 -12.30 -19.45
CA LEU A 117 -13.97 -11.66 -20.59
C LEU A 117 -13.92 -12.58 -21.80
N GLU A 118 -12.75 -13.16 -22.09
CA GLU A 118 -12.52 -14.09 -23.22
C GLU A 118 -13.30 -15.40 -23.08
N LYS A 119 -13.65 -15.83 -21.86
CA LYS A 119 -14.49 -17.02 -21.61
C LYS A 119 -15.99 -16.75 -21.73
N ARG A 120 -16.42 -15.49 -21.85
CA ARG A 120 -17.82 -15.09 -21.99
C ARG A 120 -18.22 -14.78 -23.44
N GLU A 121 -17.25 -14.77 -24.35
CA GLU A 121 -17.42 -14.71 -25.82
C GLU A 121 -17.30 -16.11 -26.43
#